data_AF-A0A9N6WYF0-F1
#
_entry.id   AF-A0A9N6WYF0-F1
#
_cell.length_a   1.000
_cell.length_b   1.000
_cell.length_c   1.000
_cell.angle_alpha   90.00
_cell.angle_beta   90.00
_cell.angle_gamma   90.00
#
_symmetry.space_group_name_H-M   'P 1'
#
loop_
_entity.id
_entity.type
_entity.pdbx_description
1 polymer ?
#
loop_
_entity_poly.entity_id
_entity_poly.type
_entity_poly.pdbx_seq_one_letter_code
_entity_poly.pdbx_strand_id
1 'polypeptide(L)'
;MTFQIKSYALSRDVVSIQKKQQTYDKQFRTSPLVVLNNFSGEGLHLKLMASMFQNMFPAINVNTVRLNAIRRCVLFNYHPEDGTIEFRHYSIRLQPVNVSRGVKKLLQSKVPDLSKLNDISDLMVKDEVLSESEFEDNEGANQITLPQKLSIRGNKQPGMKSAIRLVELGPRMTLSLLKIEENLLDGEVLYHQYIEKTEKEKKLIKRRRLERAKQKEKARKEQEANIKKKEEEKEQMKEKCLEGAKKKHSLVAAVKRKFKDELKELGGDKPDDDVAYFEQEVGHAPDSDLFSKPIRRDSKTTDKKKEKGDKKVSFAVGGKKGGKKPLSRKNK
;
A
#
# COMPACT_ATOMS: atom_id res chain seq x y z
N MET A 1 -13.44 -12.61 7.02
CA MET A 1 -14.60 -12.91 6.14
C MET A 1 -14.14 -12.92 4.69
N THR A 2 -14.70 -13.81 3.88
CA THR A 2 -14.41 -13.92 2.44
C THR A 2 -15.67 -13.66 1.64
N PHE A 3 -15.58 -12.72 0.70
CA PHE A 3 -16.66 -12.35 -0.20
C PHE A 3 -16.32 -12.73 -1.64
N GLN A 4 -17.31 -13.20 -2.38
CA GLN A 4 -17.25 -13.35 -3.82
C GLN A 4 -17.77 -12.08 -4.49
N ILE A 5 -17.05 -11.55 -5.47
CA ILE A 5 -17.51 -10.43 -6.28
C ILE A 5 -18.35 -10.99 -7.44
N LYS A 6 -19.65 -10.70 -7.46
CA LYS A 6 -20.57 -11.08 -8.55
C LYS A 6 -20.48 -10.10 -9.72
N SER A 7 -20.47 -8.79 -9.42
CA SER A 7 -20.39 -7.74 -10.42
C SER A 7 -19.47 -6.62 -9.94
N TYR A 8 -18.75 -5.99 -10.88
CA TYR A 8 -17.80 -4.93 -10.60
C TYR A 8 -17.81 -3.90 -11.72
N ALA A 9 -17.88 -2.61 -11.36
CA ALA A 9 -17.69 -1.50 -12.27
C ALA A 9 -16.63 -0.53 -11.73
N LEU A 10 -15.78 -0.02 -12.63
CA LEU A 10 -14.74 0.94 -12.29
C LEU A 10 -15.34 2.29 -11.93
N SER A 11 -14.69 3.00 -11.00
CA SER A 11 -15.10 4.37 -10.63
C SER A 11 -15.04 5.33 -11.83
N ARG A 12 -14.10 5.14 -12.74
CA ARG A 12 -13.95 5.95 -13.95
C ARG A 12 -15.18 5.84 -14.85
N ASP A 13 -15.67 4.63 -15.07
CA ASP A 13 -16.82 4.38 -15.94
C ASP A 13 -18.09 5.00 -15.32
N VAL A 14 -18.26 4.81 -14.01
CA VAL A 14 -19.39 5.40 -13.26
C VAL A 14 -19.40 6.93 -13.34
N VAL A 15 -18.24 7.57 -13.16
CA VAL A 15 -18.13 9.03 -13.28
C VAL A 15 -18.35 9.48 -14.72
N SER A 16 -17.87 8.73 -15.71
CA SER A 16 -18.03 9.07 -17.13
C SER A 16 -19.48 9.09 -17.61
N ILE A 17 -20.33 8.21 -17.05
CA ILE A 17 -21.76 8.11 -17.37
C ILE A 17 -22.56 9.32 -16.84
N GLN A 18 -22.04 10.03 -15.83
CA GLN A 18 -22.74 11.16 -15.24
C GLN A 18 -22.66 12.41 -16.12
N LYS A 19 -23.83 13.04 -16.33
CA LYS A 19 -23.95 14.31 -17.07
C LYS A 19 -23.08 15.44 -16.49
N LYS A 20 -22.93 15.48 -15.16
CA LYS A 20 -22.10 16.47 -14.45
C LYS A 20 -21.12 15.73 -13.56
N GLN A 21 -19.87 15.60 -14.02
CA GLN A 21 -18.80 15.05 -13.21
C GLN A 21 -18.47 16.00 -12.07
N GLN A 22 -18.65 15.55 -10.83
CA GLN A 22 -18.33 16.32 -9.63
C GLN A 22 -17.33 15.54 -8.82
N THR A 23 -16.07 15.65 -9.21
CA THR A 23 -14.94 15.05 -8.49
C THR A 23 -14.11 16.15 -7.84
N TYR A 24 -13.96 16.08 -6.52
CA TYR A 24 -13.17 17.03 -5.76
C TYR A 24 -12.07 16.31 -5.01
N ASP A 25 -10.80 16.58 -5.31
CA ASP A 25 -9.71 15.80 -4.75
C ASP A 25 -9.68 15.77 -3.20
N LYS A 26 -9.95 16.91 -2.54
CA LYS A 26 -9.94 16.95 -1.06
C LYS A 26 -11.12 16.23 -0.41
N GLN A 27 -12.08 15.69 -1.17
CA GLN A 27 -13.16 14.85 -0.62
C GLN A 27 -12.63 13.52 -0.10
N PHE A 28 -11.51 13.03 -0.64
CA PHE A 28 -10.92 11.75 -0.25
C PHE A 28 -10.06 11.82 1.02
N ARG A 29 -9.76 13.03 1.51
CA ARG A 29 -8.94 13.24 2.72
C ARG A 29 -9.68 12.87 4.01
N THR A 30 -11.00 12.96 4.03
CA THR A 30 -11.82 12.62 5.20
C THR A 30 -12.44 11.24 5.04
N SER A 31 -12.67 10.53 6.14
CA SER A 31 -13.35 9.24 6.12
C SER A 31 -14.82 9.38 5.69
N PRO A 32 -15.37 8.40 4.95
CA PRO A 32 -16.79 8.40 4.61
C PRO A 32 -17.66 7.94 5.79
N LEU A 33 -18.94 8.32 5.76
CA LEU A 33 -19.97 7.70 6.60
C LEU A 33 -20.31 6.32 6.09
N VAL A 34 -20.64 5.39 6.99
CA VAL A 34 -21.13 4.06 6.61
C VAL A 34 -22.63 4.01 6.85
N VAL A 35 -23.37 3.64 5.82
CA VAL A 35 -24.80 3.38 5.90
C VAL A 35 -25.01 1.89 5.60
N LEU A 36 -25.58 1.18 6.56
CA LEU A 36 -25.93 -0.23 6.42
C LEU A 36 -27.45 -0.32 6.25
N ASN A 37 -27.90 -0.72 5.06
CA ASN A 37 -29.32 -0.94 4.78
C ASN A 37 -29.65 -2.43 4.77
N ASN A 38 -30.72 -2.82 5.46
CA ASN A 38 -31.21 -4.21 5.57
C ASN A 38 -30.24 -5.21 6.21
N PHE A 39 -29.31 -4.78 7.06
CA PHE A 39 -28.39 -5.67 7.80
C PHE A 39 -28.95 -6.19 9.13
N SER A 40 -30.22 -5.92 9.43
CA SER A 40 -30.88 -6.24 10.71
C SER A 40 -31.51 -7.64 10.78
N GLY A 41 -31.19 -8.55 9.86
CA GLY A 41 -31.73 -9.92 9.89
C GLY A 41 -31.17 -10.77 11.03
N GLU A 42 -31.89 -11.84 11.40
CA GLU A 42 -31.57 -12.72 12.54
C GLU A 42 -30.32 -13.61 12.36
N GLY A 43 -29.66 -13.55 11.21
CA GLY A 43 -28.44 -14.32 10.95
C GLY A 43 -27.24 -13.79 11.75
N LEU A 44 -26.60 -14.66 12.55
CA LEU A 44 -25.33 -14.34 13.23
C LEU A 44 -24.26 -13.84 12.25
N HIS A 45 -24.25 -14.38 11.03
CA HIS A 45 -23.38 -13.96 9.94
C HIS A 45 -23.64 -12.51 9.49
N LEU A 46 -24.89 -12.05 9.49
CA LEU A 46 -25.25 -10.66 9.18
C LEU A 46 -24.78 -9.69 10.27
N LYS A 47 -24.97 -10.05 11.54
CA LYS A 47 -24.49 -9.24 12.68
C LYS A 47 -22.96 -9.09 12.68
N LEU A 48 -22.25 -10.19 12.44
CA LEU A 48 -20.80 -10.18 12.31
C LEU A 48 -20.35 -9.32 11.12
N MET A 49 -21.08 -9.37 10.02
CA MET A 49 -20.78 -8.59 8.82
C MET A 49 -21.06 -7.10 9.03
N ALA A 50 -22.16 -6.74 9.68
CA ALA A 50 -22.45 -5.36 10.07
C ALA A 50 -21.35 -4.80 11.00
N SER A 51 -20.93 -5.58 12.00
CA SER A 51 -19.82 -5.22 12.88
C SER A 51 -18.51 -5.07 12.13
N MET A 52 -18.22 -5.94 11.15
CA MET A 52 -17.05 -5.82 10.29
C MET A 52 -17.06 -4.49 9.52
N PHE A 53 -18.15 -4.18 8.83
CA PHE A 53 -18.25 -2.95 8.04
C PHE A 53 -18.23 -1.69 8.90
N GLN A 54 -18.82 -1.71 10.10
CA GLN A 54 -18.72 -0.59 11.04
C GLN A 54 -17.28 -0.38 11.50
N ASN A 55 -16.55 -1.45 11.82
CA ASN A 55 -15.18 -1.36 12.33
C ASN A 55 -14.11 -1.14 11.24
N MET A 56 -14.45 -1.28 9.96
CA MET A 56 -13.57 -0.87 8.86
C MET A 56 -13.36 0.65 8.81
N PHE A 57 -14.29 1.42 9.36
CA PHE A 57 -14.26 2.88 9.32
C PHE A 57 -14.18 3.45 10.74
N PRO A 58 -13.63 4.67 10.92
CA PRO A 58 -13.56 5.30 12.23
C PRO A 58 -14.96 5.45 12.85
N ALA A 59 -15.09 5.10 14.14
CA ALA A 59 -16.33 5.28 14.88
C ALA A 59 -16.72 6.76 14.94
N ILE A 60 -18.02 7.04 14.80
CA ILE A 60 -18.57 8.39 14.68
C ILE A 60 -19.47 8.67 15.88
N ASN A 61 -19.07 9.65 16.69
CA ASN A 61 -19.85 10.11 17.84
C ASN A 61 -20.76 11.27 17.42
N VAL A 62 -22.07 11.05 17.36
CA VAL A 62 -23.06 12.01 16.84
C VAL A 62 -22.94 13.40 17.48
N ASN A 63 -22.58 13.48 18.77
CA ASN A 63 -22.52 14.73 19.52
C ASN A 63 -21.29 15.59 19.21
N THR A 64 -20.14 15.00 18.86
CA THR A 64 -18.86 15.73 18.73
C THR A 64 -18.39 15.86 17.29
N VAL A 65 -19.12 15.28 16.35
CA VAL A 65 -18.70 15.21 14.95
C VAL A 65 -18.85 16.55 14.25
N ARG A 66 -17.81 16.90 13.49
CA ARG A 66 -17.78 18.10 12.65
C ARG A 66 -18.43 17.79 11.31
N LEU A 67 -19.63 18.32 11.07
CA LEU A 67 -20.37 18.07 9.83
C LEU A 67 -19.62 18.56 8.56
N ASN A 68 -18.68 19.51 8.70
CA ASN A 68 -17.82 19.97 7.60
C ASN A 68 -16.82 18.90 7.08
N ALA A 69 -16.44 17.94 7.93
CA ALA A 69 -15.53 16.85 7.57
C ALA A 69 -16.26 15.74 6.81
N ILE A 70 -17.58 15.62 7.01
CA ILE A 70 -18.43 14.64 6.35
C ILE A 70 -18.72 15.12 4.93
N ARG A 71 -18.11 14.46 3.95
CA ARG A 71 -18.30 14.77 2.52
C ARG A 71 -18.71 13.57 1.69
N ARG A 72 -18.57 12.37 2.24
CA ARG A 72 -18.77 11.11 1.53
C ARG A 72 -19.55 10.14 2.39
N CYS A 73 -20.32 9.28 1.75
CA CYS A 73 -20.92 8.12 2.37
C CYS A 73 -20.72 6.88 1.50
N VAL A 74 -20.57 5.75 2.17
CA VAL A 74 -20.55 4.42 1.61
C VAL A 74 -21.85 3.75 2.06
N LEU A 75 -22.59 3.26 1.09
CA LEU A 75 -23.81 2.51 1.29
C LEU A 75 -23.52 1.04 1.04
N PHE A 76 -23.84 0.21 2.02
CA PHE A 76 -23.99 -1.22 1.86
C PHE A 76 -25.49 -1.52 1.90
N ASN A 77 -26.02 -2.11 0.83
CA ASN A 77 -27.40 -2.54 0.77
C ASN A 77 -27.47 -4.06 0.68
N TYR A 78 -28.10 -4.70 1.66
CA TYR A 78 -28.28 -6.14 1.68
C TYR A 78 -29.64 -6.51 1.06
N HIS A 79 -29.61 -7.42 0.08
CA HIS A 79 -30.81 -8.01 -0.51
C HIS A 79 -31.03 -9.39 0.11
N PRO A 80 -32.07 -9.58 0.92
CA PRO A 80 -32.29 -10.84 1.64
C PRO A 80 -32.62 -12.01 0.70
N GLU A 81 -33.29 -11.75 -0.43
CA GLU A 81 -33.69 -12.76 -1.42
C GLU A 81 -32.47 -13.47 -2.04
N ASP A 82 -31.48 -12.71 -2.49
CA ASP A 82 -30.32 -13.25 -3.20
C ASP A 82 -29.09 -13.47 -2.29
N GLY A 83 -29.16 -13.01 -1.03
CA GLY A 83 -28.02 -12.94 -0.12
C GLY A 83 -26.88 -12.05 -0.64
N THR A 84 -27.20 -11.05 -1.46
CA THR A 84 -26.20 -10.17 -2.09
C THR A 84 -26.09 -8.82 -1.40
N ILE A 85 -24.92 -8.22 -1.48
CA ILE A 85 -24.61 -6.92 -0.90
C ILE A 85 -24.20 -6.00 -2.03
N GLU A 86 -24.94 -4.93 -2.23
CA GLU A 86 -24.51 -3.84 -3.10
C GLU A 86 -23.66 -2.85 -2.31
N PHE A 87 -22.44 -2.64 -2.80
CA PHE A 87 -21.54 -1.60 -2.34
C PHE A 87 -21.62 -0.42 -3.31
N ARG A 88 -22.00 0.75 -2.78
CA ARG A 88 -22.05 2.01 -3.52
C ARG A 88 -21.41 3.12 -2.72
N HIS A 89 -20.71 4.02 -3.40
CA HIS A 89 -19.99 5.12 -2.78
C HIS A 89 -20.44 6.45 -3.38
N TYR A 90 -20.91 7.35 -2.51
CA TYR A 90 -21.49 8.63 -2.88
C TYR A 90 -20.75 9.79 -2.20
N SER A 91 -20.70 10.91 -2.91
CA SER A 91 -20.39 12.24 -2.38
C SER A 91 -21.67 12.90 -1.91
N ILE A 92 -21.63 13.52 -0.73
CA ILE A 92 -22.75 14.23 -0.13
C ILE A 92 -22.66 15.69 -0.56
N ARG A 93 -23.70 16.16 -1.27
CA ARG A 93 -23.87 17.55 -1.64
C ARG A 93 -25.01 18.16 -0.84
N LEU A 94 -24.77 19.34 -0.30
CA LEU A 94 -25.82 20.15 0.32
C LEU A 94 -26.22 21.27 -0.62
N GLN A 95 -27.52 21.48 -0.74
CA GLN A 95 -28.12 22.56 -1.52
C GLN A 95 -29.01 23.40 -0.61
N PRO A 96 -28.78 24.72 -0.46
CA PRO A 96 -29.68 25.57 0.30
C PRO A 96 -31.08 25.58 -0.34
N VAL A 97 -32.10 25.41 0.49
CA VAL A 97 -33.52 25.46 0.09
C VAL A 97 -34.07 26.84 0.48
N ASN A 98 -35.16 27.29 -0.15
CA ASN A 98 -35.76 28.62 0.05
C ASN A 98 -34.89 29.81 -0.42
N VAL A 99 -34.03 29.58 -1.42
CA VAL A 99 -33.25 30.63 -2.07
C VAL A 99 -33.58 30.62 -3.57
N SER A 100 -33.87 31.79 -4.14
CA SER A 100 -34.19 31.92 -5.56
C SER A 100 -33.03 31.45 -6.44
N ARG A 101 -33.33 30.99 -7.67
CA ARG A 101 -32.33 30.44 -8.61
C ARG A 101 -31.23 31.45 -8.93
N GLY A 102 -31.59 32.71 -9.16
CA GLY A 102 -30.64 33.80 -9.39
C GLY A 102 -29.68 33.99 -8.21
N VAL A 103 -30.19 33.96 -6.97
CA VAL A 103 -29.34 34.06 -5.77
C VAL A 103 -28.48 32.80 -5.59
N LYS A 104 -28.98 31.60 -5.91
CA LYS A 104 -28.17 30.36 -5.92
C LYS A 104 -27.00 30.44 -6.92
N LYS A 105 -27.19 31.09 -8.07
CA LYS A 105 -26.12 31.32 -9.08
C LYS A 105 -25.14 32.40 -8.61
N LEU A 106 -25.61 33.49 -8.01
CA LEU A 106 -24.75 34.51 -7.40
C LEU A 106 -23.90 33.96 -6.24
N LEU A 107 -24.42 32.98 -5.51
CA LEU A 107 -23.68 32.25 -4.47
C LEU A 107 -22.63 31.27 -5.05
N GLN A 108 -22.55 31.08 -6.37
CA GLN A 108 -21.45 30.34 -7.00
C GLN A 108 -20.21 31.20 -7.12
N SER A 109 -19.04 30.58 -7.10
CA SER A 109 -17.77 31.25 -7.40
C SER A 109 -17.68 31.72 -8.87
N LYS A 110 -18.54 31.20 -9.74
CA LYS A 110 -18.64 31.60 -11.14
C LYS A 110 -19.80 32.60 -11.28
N VAL A 111 -19.45 33.87 -11.43
CA VAL A 111 -20.43 34.94 -11.66
C VAL A 111 -21.06 34.71 -13.05
N PRO A 112 -22.40 34.70 -13.16
CA PRO A 112 -23.08 34.62 -14.46
C PRO A 112 -22.83 35.88 -15.29
N ASP A 113 -22.98 35.79 -16.61
CA ASP A 113 -22.82 36.95 -17.49
C ASP A 113 -23.93 37.97 -17.24
N LEU A 114 -23.58 39.10 -16.63
CA LEU A 114 -24.50 40.18 -16.28
C LEU A 114 -24.65 41.23 -17.39
N SER A 115 -23.87 41.13 -18.48
CA SER A 115 -23.84 42.14 -19.54
C SER A 115 -25.15 42.33 -20.30
N LYS A 116 -26.07 41.36 -20.20
CA LYS A 116 -27.38 41.38 -20.86
C LYS A 116 -28.54 41.74 -19.93
N LEU A 117 -28.24 42.18 -18.71
CA LEU A 117 -29.23 42.47 -17.66
C LEU A 117 -29.11 43.95 -17.30
N ASN A 118 -30.24 44.66 -17.29
CA ASN A 118 -30.29 46.07 -16.94
C ASN A 118 -30.45 46.27 -15.42
N ASP A 119 -31.09 45.32 -14.74
CA ASP A 119 -31.31 45.33 -13.29
C ASP A 119 -31.11 43.95 -12.66
N ILE A 120 -30.85 43.92 -11.34
CA ILE A 120 -30.74 42.69 -10.52
C ILE A 120 -32.08 41.94 -10.51
N SER A 121 -33.19 42.68 -10.61
CA SER A 121 -34.54 42.13 -10.72
C SER A 121 -34.68 41.24 -11.97
N ASP A 122 -34.09 41.64 -13.11
CA ASP A 122 -34.09 40.82 -14.34
C ASP A 122 -33.37 39.48 -14.14
N LEU A 123 -32.32 39.43 -13.31
CA LEU A 123 -31.63 38.17 -13.00
C LEU A 123 -32.53 37.21 -12.21
N MET A 124 -33.38 37.73 -11.33
CA MET A 124 -34.29 36.90 -10.54
C MET A 124 -35.47 36.41 -11.38
N VAL A 125 -36.01 37.26 -12.25
CA VAL A 125 -37.17 36.95 -13.11
C VAL A 125 -36.80 36.07 -14.31
N LYS A 126 -35.68 36.35 -14.99
CA LYS A 126 -35.24 35.61 -16.19
C LYS A 126 -34.85 34.15 -15.91
N ASP A 127 -34.44 33.85 -14.67
CA ASP A 127 -34.09 32.50 -14.22
C ASP A 127 -35.31 31.59 -13.96
N GLU A 128 -36.52 32.15 -13.91
CA GLU A 128 -37.75 31.35 -13.88
C GLU A 128 -38.09 30.78 -15.27
N VAL A 129 -37.68 31.45 -16.35
CA VAL A 129 -38.04 31.12 -17.74
C VAL A 129 -37.03 30.17 -18.42
N LEU A 130 -35.80 30.08 -17.92
CA LEU A 130 -34.73 29.31 -18.56
C LEU A 130 -34.45 27.97 -17.84
N SER A 131 -34.93 26.89 -18.47
CA SER A 131 -34.58 25.47 -18.27
C SER A 131 -35.30 24.72 -17.14
N GLU A 132 -36.32 23.95 -17.51
CA GLU A 132 -37.07 23.00 -16.66
C GLU A 132 -36.25 21.78 -16.22
N SER A 133 -35.01 21.61 -16.69
CA SER A 133 -34.19 20.41 -16.43
C SER A 133 -33.59 20.28 -15.02
N GLU A 134 -33.89 21.22 -14.10
CA GLU A 134 -33.54 21.12 -12.67
C GLU A 134 -34.79 21.12 -11.76
N PHE A 135 -35.97 20.79 -12.30
CA PHE A 135 -37.22 20.64 -11.55
C PHE A 135 -37.27 19.30 -10.80
N GLU A 136 -36.41 19.14 -9.81
CA GLU A 136 -36.62 18.22 -8.70
C GLU A 136 -36.18 18.92 -7.40
N ASP A 137 -36.79 20.07 -7.10
CA ASP A 137 -36.99 20.45 -5.71
C ASP A 137 -38.24 19.67 -5.26
N ASN A 138 -38.04 18.36 -4.99
CA ASN A 138 -39.08 17.49 -4.45
C ASN A 138 -39.46 18.04 -3.07
N GLU A 139 -40.58 18.76 -3.03
CA GLU A 139 -41.13 19.39 -1.83
C GLU A 139 -41.42 18.32 -0.78
N GLY A 140 -40.61 18.28 0.27
CA GLY A 140 -40.93 17.58 1.52
C GLY A 140 -39.97 16.48 1.93
N ALA A 141 -39.51 15.61 1.02
CA ALA A 141 -38.83 14.37 1.46
C ALA A 141 -37.35 14.54 1.87
N ASN A 142 -36.65 15.56 1.36
CA ASN A 142 -35.18 15.67 1.50
C ASN A 142 -34.70 16.97 2.15
N GLN A 143 -35.57 17.73 2.82
CA GLN A 143 -35.21 18.99 3.48
C GLN A 143 -34.83 18.77 4.94
N ILE A 144 -33.66 19.28 5.35
CA ILE A 144 -33.19 19.24 6.73
C ILE A 144 -32.79 20.63 7.22
N THR A 145 -32.98 20.91 8.50
CA THR A 145 -32.46 22.12 9.15
C THR A 145 -31.05 21.85 9.65
N LEU A 146 -30.07 22.67 9.26
CA LEU A 146 -28.67 22.44 9.60
C LEU A 146 -28.36 22.86 11.06
N PRO A 147 -27.79 21.97 11.89
CA PRO A 147 -27.47 22.31 13.28
C PRO A 147 -26.12 23.06 13.42
N GLN A 148 -25.21 22.94 12.46
CA GLN A 148 -23.89 23.56 12.48
C GLN A 148 -23.65 24.41 11.23
N LYS A 149 -22.78 25.41 11.36
CA LYS A 149 -22.27 26.19 10.24
C LYS A 149 -21.45 25.31 9.29
N LEU A 150 -21.82 25.30 8.02
CA LEU A 150 -21.10 24.56 7.00
C LEU A 150 -20.38 25.51 6.05
N SER A 151 -19.13 25.18 5.75
CA SER A 151 -18.31 25.88 4.74
C SER A 151 -18.78 25.62 3.30
N ILE A 152 -19.87 24.86 3.14
CA ILE A 152 -20.42 24.42 1.87
C ILE A 152 -21.41 25.48 1.35
N ARG A 153 -21.30 25.79 0.05
CA ARG A 153 -22.06 26.78 -0.74
C ARG A 153 -23.40 27.21 -0.13
N GLY A 154 -23.44 28.44 0.41
CA GLY A 154 -24.65 29.10 0.90
C GLY A 154 -25.07 28.77 2.34
N ASN A 155 -24.50 27.76 2.98
CA ASN A 155 -24.93 27.28 4.31
C ASN A 155 -24.10 27.88 5.46
N LYS A 156 -23.97 29.21 5.44
CA LYS A 156 -23.05 29.94 6.34
C LYS A 156 -23.58 30.16 7.75
N GLN A 157 -24.86 29.90 8.00
CA GLN A 157 -25.52 30.09 9.30
C GLN A 157 -26.17 28.79 9.80
N PRO A 158 -26.13 28.52 11.13
CA PRO A 158 -26.93 27.46 11.73
C PRO A 158 -28.42 27.79 11.61
N GLY A 159 -29.27 26.79 11.38
CA GLY A 159 -30.72 26.95 11.22
C GLY A 159 -31.21 27.10 9.77
N MET A 160 -30.32 27.18 8.78
CA MET A 160 -30.73 27.20 7.37
C MET A 160 -31.27 25.83 6.92
N LYS A 161 -32.36 25.83 6.15
CA LYS A 161 -32.91 24.62 5.53
C LYS A 161 -32.09 24.26 4.30
N SER A 162 -31.67 23.00 4.21
CA SER A 162 -30.87 22.47 3.11
C SER A 162 -31.38 21.11 2.66
N ALA A 163 -31.28 20.85 1.37
CA ALA A 163 -31.55 19.56 0.78
C ALA A 163 -30.25 18.78 0.62
N ILE A 164 -30.28 17.49 0.95
CA ILE A 164 -29.17 16.57 0.71
C ILE A 164 -29.34 15.95 -0.68
N ARG A 165 -28.29 16.03 -1.50
CA ARG A 165 -28.18 15.35 -2.79
C ARG A 165 -26.96 14.45 -2.78
N LEU A 166 -27.08 13.27 -3.37
CA LEU A 166 -25.97 12.33 -3.49
C LEU A 166 -25.45 12.33 -4.93
N VAL A 167 -24.14 12.34 -5.10
CA VAL A 167 -23.47 12.18 -6.39
C VAL A 167 -22.59 10.95 -6.31
N GLU A 168 -22.71 10.03 -7.25
CA GLU A 168 -21.96 8.78 -7.16
C GLU A 168 -20.47 8.98 -7.50
N LEU A 169 -19.58 8.40 -6.70
CA LEU A 169 -18.13 8.43 -6.91
C LEU A 169 -17.61 7.10 -7.47
N GLY A 170 -18.25 5.98 -7.09
CA GLY A 170 -17.84 4.62 -7.44
C GLY A 170 -16.76 4.04 -6.52
N PRO A 171 -16.32 2.77 -6.70
CA PRO A 171 -16.82 1.76 -7.66
C PRO A 171 -18.22 1.21 -7.29
N ARG A 172 -18.89 0.54 -8.24
CA ARG A 172 -20.09 -0.26 -7.97
C ARG A 172 -19.68 -1.72 -7.83
N MET A 173 -20.05 -2.36 -6.74
CA MET A 173 -19.74 -3.78 -6.54
C MET A 173 -20.95 -4.51 -5.99
N THR A 174 -21.16 -5.73 -6.48
CA THR A 174 -22.11 -6.67 -5.89
C THR A 174 -21.32 -7.81 -5.29
N LEU A 175 -21.46 -8.01 -3.99
CA LEU A 175 -20.74 -9.00 -3.20
C LEU A 175 -21.69 -10.09 -2.70
N SER A 176 -21.17 -11.31 -2.53
CA SER A 176 -21.86 -12.42 -1.88
C SER A 176 -20.97 -12.95 -0.77
N LEU A 177 -21.51 -13.20 0.42
CA LEU A 177 -20.74 -13.75 1.53
C LEU A 177 -20.49 -15.25 1.29
N LEU A 178 -19.24 -15.63 1.07
CA LEU A 178 -18.91 -17.03 0.77
C LEU A 178 -18.58 -17.82 2.03
N LYS A 179 -17.70 -17.28 2.89
CA LYS A 179 -17.32 -17.91 4.16
C LYS A 179 -16.88 -16.91 5.22
N ILE A 180 -17.13 -17.24 6.48
CA ILE A 180 -16.58 -16.55 7.65
C ILE A 180 -15.60 -17.50 8.32
N GLU A 181 -14.37 -17.03 8.47
CA GLU A 181 -13.29 -17.72 9.17
C GLU A 181 -12.93 -16.92 10.42
N GLU A 182 -12.60 -17.65 11.48
CA GLU A 182 -11.94 -17.09 12.66
C GLU A 182 -10.52 -16.65 12.29
N ASN A 183 -10.00 -15.62 12.94
CA ASN A 183 -8.64 -15.12 12.73
C ASN A 183 -8.30 -14.75 11.26
N LEU A 184 -7.01 -14.54 11.00
CA LEU A 184 -6.50 -14.14 9.69
C LEU A 184 -6.14 -15.39 8.85
N LEU A 185 -6.93 -15.66 7.82
CA LEU A 185 -6.68 -16.62 6.72
C LEU A 185 -6.54 -18.13 7.08
N ASP A 186 -6.29 -18.52 8.34
CA ASP A 186 -6.07 -19.93 8.72
C ASP A 186 -6.89 -20.39 9.95
N GLY A 187 -7.88 -19.63 10.39
CA GLY A 187 -8.73 -20.06 11.50
C GLY A 187 -9.94 -20.89 11.07
N GLU A 188 -10.74 -21.25 12.06
CA GLU A 188 -11.88 -22.15 11.90
C GLU A 188 -12.98 -21.51 11.05
N VAL A 189 -13.58 -22.29 10.13
CA VAL A 189 -14.69 -21.80 9.30
C VAL A 189 -15.97 -21.85 10.13
N LEU A 190 -16.48 -20.68 10.51
CA LEU A 190 -17.71 -20.52 11.30
C LEU A 190 -18.96 -20.62 10.44
N TYR A 191 -18.91 -20.05 9.23
CA TYR A 191 -20.01 -20.02 8.29
C TYR A 191 -19.50 -20.23 6.86
N HIS A 192 -20.26 -20.95 6.05
CA HIS A 192 -19.99 -21.10 4.61
C HIS A 192 -21.33 -21.20 3.87
N GLN A 193 -21.45 -20.51 2.73
CA GLN A 193 -22.71 -20.44 1.98
C GLN A 193 -23.18 -21.78 1.40
N TYR A 194 -22.26 -22.59 0.87
CA TYR A 194 -22.59 -23.84 0.15
C TYR A 194 -22.17 -25.13 0.86
N ILE A 195 -21.12 -25.09 1.69
CA ILE A 195 -20.47 -26.29 2.23
C ILE A 195 -20.56 -26.27 3.75
N GLU A 196 -21.46 -27.08 4.29
CA GLU A 196 -21.55 -27.31 5.73
C GLU A 196 -20.83 -28.60 6.09
N LYS A 197 -19.83 -28.50 6.98
CA LYS A 197 -19.10 -29.67 7.48
C LYS A 197 -19.75 -30.19 8.76
N THR A 198 -19.76 -31.50 8.92
CA THR A 198 -20.22 -32.14 10.15
C THR A 198 -19.29 -31.79 11.32
N GLU A 199 -19.82 -31.80 12.55
CA GLU A 199 -19.01 -31.46 13.74
C GLU A 199 -17.81 -32.39 13.94
N LYS A 200 -17.95 -33.67 13.57
CA LYS A 200 -16.86 -34.65 13.61
C LYS A 200 -15.73 -34.27 12.65
N GLU A 201 -16.07 -33.85 11.44
CA GLU A 201 -15.09 -33.34 10.48
C GLU A 201 -14.44 -32.04 10.96
N LYS A 202 -15.22 -31.10 11.52
CA LYS A 202 -14.68 -29.87 12.11
C LYS A 202 -13.65 -30.18 13.20
N LYS A 203 -13.96 -31.10 14.12
CA LYS A 203 -13.04 -31.55 15.19
C LYS A 203 -11.78 -32.23 14.62
N LEU A 204 -11.92 -33.08 13.60
CA LEU A 204 -10.78 -33.73 12.93
C LEU A 204 -9.86 -32.69 12.28
N ILE A 205 -10.43 -31.72 11.56
CA ILE A 205 -9.68 -30.62 10.92
C ILE A 205 -8.95 -29.80 11.99
N LYS A 206 -9.62 -29.46 13.10
CA LYS A 206 -9.03 -28.73 14.22
C LYS A 206 -7.84 -29.48 14.81
N ARG A 207 -7.99 -30.79 15.08
CA ARG A 207 -6.90 -31.65 15.58
C ARG A 207 -5.72 -31.68 14.60
N ARG A 208 -5.99 -31.91 13.31
CA ARG A 208 -4.94 -31.95 12.26
C ARG A 208 -4.19 -30.61 12.16
N ARG A 209 -4.88 -29.48 12.32
CA ARG A 209 -4.26 -28.14 12.35
C ARG A 209 -3.39 -27.95 13.58
N LEU A 210 -3.85 -28.34 14.76
CA LEU A 210 -3.06 -28.28 15.99
C LEU A 210 -1.80 -29.15 15.90
N GLU A 211 -1.90 -30.35 15.35
CA GLU A 211 -0.76 -31.24 15.12
C GLU A 211 0.26 -30.60 14.15
N ARG A 212 -0.22 -30.02 13.04
CA ARG A 212 0.64 -29.28 12.09
C ARG A 212 1.29 -28.06 12.72
N ALA A 213 0.58 -27.32 13.57
CA ALA A 213 1.12 -26.17 14.29
C ALA A 213 2.23 -26.60 15.26
N LYS A 214 2.02 -27.66 16.04
CA LYS A 214 3.04 -28.25 16.93
C LYS A 214 4.27 -28.72 16.16
N GLN A 215 4.08 -29.37 15.01
CA GLN A 215 5.21 -29.79 14.16
C GLN A 215 6.00 -28.60 13.62
N LYS A 216 5.32 -27.53 13.16
CA LYS A 216 5.98 -26.29 12.72
C LYS A 216 6.76 -25.61 13.86
N GLU A 217 6.20 -25.58 15.06
CA GLU A 217 6.87 -25.00 16.22
C GLU A 217 8.13 -25.79 16.61
N LYS A 218 8.06 -27.12 16.60
CA LYS A 218 9.24 -27.99 16.81
C LYS A 218 10.31 -27.74 15.76
N ALA A 219 9.94 -27.73 14.48
CA ALA A 219 10.87 -27.46 13.39
C ALA A 219 11.53 -26.06 13.52
N ARG A 220 10.77 -25.05 13.95
CA ARG A 220 11.30 -23.71 14.21
C ARG A 220 12.31 -23.70 15.36
N LYS A 221 12.01 -24.38 16.48
CA LYS A 221 12.93 -24.49 17.63
C LYS A 221 14.22 -25.21 17.27
N GLU A 222 14.13 -26.29 16.49
CA GLU A 222 15.30 -27.02 15.97
C GLU A 222 16.14 -26.14 15.05
N GLN A 223 15.48 -25.38 14.15
CA GLN A 223 16.17 -24.45 13.26
C GLN A 223 16.88 -23.34 14.04
N GLU A 224 16.22 -22.75 15.04
CA GLU A 224 16.81 -21.72 15.91
C GLU A 224 17.99 -22.27 16.72
N ALA A 225 17.90 -23.50 17.25
CA ALA A 225 19.01 -24.15 17.94
C ALA A 225 20.19 -24.44 17.01
N ASN A 226 19.93 -24.88 15.78
CA ASN A 226 20.96 -25.13 14.78
C ASN A 226 21.65 -23.84 14.31
N ILE A 227 20.90 -22.73 14.21
CA ILE A 227 21.48 -21.41 13.90
C ILE A 227 22.40 -20.98 15.03
N LYS A 228 21.96 -21.08 16.30
CA LYS A 228 22.79 -20.73 17.47
C LYS A 228 24.07 -21.57 17.55
N LYS A 229 23.98 -22.89 17.40
CA LYS A 229 25.17 -23.75 17.36
C LYS A 229 26.15 -23.36 16.24
N LYS A 230 25.63 -23.03 15.06
CA LYS A 230 26.46 -22.55 13.94
C LYS A 230 27.07 -21.17 14.19
N GLU A 231 26.39 -20.30 14.93
CA GLU A 231 26.95 -19.01 15.37
C GLU A 231 28.05 -19.20 16.40
N GLU A 232 27.82 -20.03 17.42
CA GLU A 232 28.82 -20.39 18.44
C GLU A 232 30.06 -21.06 17.82
N GLU A 233 29.88 -22.00 16.89
CA GLU A 233 30.99 -22.63 16.15
C GLU A 233 31.78 -21.62 15.31
N LYS A 234 31.10 -20.64 14.68
CA LYS A 234 31.77 -19.56 13.93
C LYS A 234 32.54 -18.62 14.86
N GLU A 235 32.00 -18.30 16.04
CA GLU A 235 32.69 -17.49 17.05
C GLU A 235 33.92 -18.22 17.57
N GLN A 236 33.81 -19.50 17.95
CA GLN A 236 34.95 -20.31 18.37
C GLN A 236 36.01 -20.46 17.26
N MET A 237 35.60 -20.64 16.00
CA MET A 237 36.52 -20.68 14.87
C MET A 237 37.23 -19.33 14.68
N LYS A 238 36.51 -18.21 14.83
CA LYS A 238 37.08 -16.86 14.75
C LYS A 238 38.09 -16.63 15.87
N GLU A 239 37.79 -17.06 17.09
CA GLU A 239 38.71 -16.99 18.23
C GLU A 239 39.97 -17.84 18.00
N LYS A 240 39.82 -19.11 17.57
CA LYS A 240 40.96 -19.99 17.24
C LYS A 240 41.82 -19.41 16.11
N CYS A 241 41.20 -18.80 15.09
CA CYS A 241 41.93 -18.10 14.03
C CYS A 241 42.70 -16.87 14.55
N LEU A 242 42.10 -16.06 15.42
CA LEU A 242 42.75 -14.93 16.07
C LEU A 242 43.93 -15.38 16.94
N GLU A 243 43.78 -16.46 17.70
CA GLU A 243 44.84 -17.01 18.53
C GLU A 243 45.99 -17.59 17.67
N GLY A 244 45.66 -18.30 16.59
CA GLY A 244 46.63 -18.78 15.61
C GLY A 244 47.40 -17.64 14.93
N ALA A 245 46.73 -16.53 14.62
CA ALA A 245 47.37 -15.33 14.08
C ALA A 245 48.31 -14.68 15.11
N LYS A 246 47.91 -14.59 16.39
CA LYS A 246 48.77 -14.09 17.47
C LYS A 246 50.01 -14.96 17.68
N LYS A 247 49.86 -16.29 17.69
CA LYS A 247 50.99 -17.24 17.81
C LYS A 247 51.94 -17.17 16.62
N LYS A 248 51.42 -17.05 15.39
CA LYS A 248 52.25 -16.82 14.20
C LYS A 248 52.98 -15.49 14.28
N HIS A 249 52.30 -14.43 14.72
CA HIS A 249 52.92 -13.11 14.87
C HIS A 249 54.01 -13.11 15.95
N SER A 250 53.82 -13.80 17.08
CA SER A 250 54.86 -13.92 18.11
C SER A 250 56.05 -14.77 17.67
N LEU A 251 55.82 -15.88 16.95
CA LEU A 251 56.89 -16.69 16.35
C LEU A 251 57.68 -15.91 15.30
N VAL A 252 57.01 -15.19 14.38
CA VAL A 252 57.67 -14.34 13.39
C VAL A 252 58.44 -13.21 14.09
N ALA A 253 57.90 -12.61 15.15
CA ALA A 253 58.62 -11.62 15.94
C ALA A 253 59.84 -12.21 16.66
N ALA A 254 59.76 -13.44 17.17
CA ALA A 254 60.87 -14.14 17.82
C ALA A 254 61.97 -14.53 16.82
N VAL A 255 61.60 -15.07 15.65
CA VAL A 255 62.54 -15.38 14.56
C VAL A 255 63.19 -14.10 14.04
N LYS A 256 62.43 -13.01 13.87
CA LYS A 256 62.97 -11.71 13.47
C LYS A 256 63.92 -11.11 14.52
N ARG A 257 63.68 -11.36 15.81
CA ARG A 257 64.61 -10.97 16.88
C ARG A 257 65.89 -11.80 16.84
N LYS A 258 65.80 -13.14 16.72
CA LYS A 258 66.97 -14.02 16.57
C LYS A 258 67.82 -13.66 15.35
N PHE A 259 67.20 -13.46 14.19
CA PHE A 259 67.90 -12.99 12.99
C PHE A 259 68.53 -11.60 13.17
N LYS A 260 67.92 -10.70 13.96
CA LYS A 260 68.48 -9.38 14.26
C LYS A 260 69.64 -9.43 15.25
N ASP A 261 69.63 -10.39 16.17
CA ASP A 261 70.69 -10.60 17.14
C ASP A 261 71.88 -11.35 16.49
N GLU A 262 71.65 -12.30 15.59
CA GLU A 262 72.69 -12.95 14.77
C GLU A 262 73.35 -11.97 13.77
N LEU A 263 72.59 -11.01 13.22
CA LEU A 263 73.14 -9.94 12.36
C LEU A 263 73.93 -8.87 13.14
N LYS A 264 73.96 -8.93 14.47
CA LYS A 264 74.72 -8.01 15.33
C LYS A 264 76.08 -8.55 15.78
N GLU A 265 76.31 -9.86 15.68
CA GLU A 265 77.59 -10.50 16.04
C GLU A 265 78.57 -10.63 14.87
N LEU A 266 78.12 -10.44 13.62
CA LEU A 266 78.99 -10.23 12.46
C LEU A 266 79.07 -8.73 12.18
N GLY A 267 80.24 -8.16 12.47
CA GLY A 267 80.56 -6.74 12.27
C GLY A 267 80.03 -6.21 10.94
N GLY A 268 79.40 -5.04 11.03
CA GLY A 268 78.44 -4.53 10.07
C GLY A 268 78.87 -4.63 8.61
N ASP A 269 77.92 -5.03 7.77
CA ASP A 269 77.90 -4.62 6.39
C ASP A 269 76.60 -3.87 6.09
N LYS A 270 76.77 -2.82 5.28
CA LYS A 270 75.77 -1.80 5.00
C LYS A 270 74.57 -2.43 4.31
N PRO A 271 73.34 -1.91 4.46
CA PRO A 271 72.29 -2.24 3.50
C PRO A 271 72.79 -1.77 2.13
N ASP A 272 72.98 -2.71 1.19
CA ASP A 272 73.13 -2.38 -0.22
C ASP A 272 71.92 -1.53 -0.62
N ASP A 273 72.16 -0.22 -0.73
CA ASP A 273 71.16 0.74 -1.13
C ASP A 273 71.16 0.71 -2.66
N ASP A 274 70.30 -0.15 -3.23
CA ASP A 274 70.17 -0.43 -4.67
C ASP A 274 70.09 0.85 -5.54
N VAL A 275 69.76 1.99 -4.93
CA VAL A 275 69.73 3.33 -5.54
C VAL A 275 71.14 3.84 -5.87
N ALA A 276 72.13 3.63 -5.01
CA ALA A 276 73.49 4.15 -5.17
C ALA A 276 74.27 3.42 -6.28
N TYR A 277 73.98 2.14 -6.50
CA TYR A 277 74.54 1.35 -7.62
C TYR A 277 73.99 1.83 -8.96
N PHE A 278 72.69 2.15 -9.04
CA PHE A 278 72.05 2.65 -10.25
C PHE A 278 72.61 4.01 -10.70
N GLU A 279 72.88 4.94 -9.77
CA GLU A 279 73.47 6.24 -10.10
C GLU A 279 74.88 6.13 -10.67
N GLN A 280 75.68 5.19 -10.16
CA GLN A 280 77.06 4.98 -10.61
C GLN A 280 77.14 4.39 -12.02
N GLU A 281 76.20 3.53 -12.39
CA GLU A 281 76.27 2.78 -13.65
C GLU A 281 75.46 3.44 -14.78
N VAL A 282 74.42 4.20 -14.45
CA VAL A 282 73.49 4.80 -15.43
C VAL A 282 73.65 6.33 -15.52
N GLY A 283 74.32 6.96 -14.56
CA GLY A 283 74.65 8.40 -14.58
C GLY A 283 73.47 9.35 -14.33
N HIS A 284 72.28 8.81 -14.02
CA HIS A 284 71.10 9.54 -13.58
C HIS A 284 70.41 8.82 -12.43
N ALA A 285 69.82 9.59 -11.50
CA ALA A 285 69.05 9.05 -10.39
C ALA A 285 67.83 8.25 -10.91
N PRO A 286 67.56 7.06 -10.35
CA PRO A 286 66.41 6.25 -10.76
C PRO A 286 65.09 6.92 -10.38
N ASP A 287 64.06 6.72 -11.20
CA ASP A 287 62.71 7.22 -10.95
C ASP A 287 62.18 6.72 -9.59
N SER A 288 61.55 7.60 -8.81
CA SER A 288 61.15 7.34 -7.41
C SER A 288 60.17 6.17 -7.22
N ASP A 289 59.54 5.71 -8.30
CA ASP A 289 58.56 4.61 -8.29
C ASP A 289 59.21 3.22 -8.46
N LEU A 290 60.47 3.14 -8.91
CA LEU A 290 61.15 1.87 -9.22
C LEU A 290 61.60 1.08 -7.98
N PHE A 291 61.92 1.76 -6.87
CA PHE A 291 62.44 1.15 -5.64
C PHE A 291 61.52 1.34 -4.41
N SER A 292 60.28 1.81 -4.62
CA SER A 292 59.32 1.90 -3.52
C SER A 292 58.74 0.50 -3.18
N LYS A 293 58.81 0.10 -1.91
CA LYS A 293 58.33 -1.22 -1.44
C LYS A 293 56.87 -1.44 -1.86
N PRO A 294 56.47 -2.69 -2.21
CA PRO A 294 55.13 -2.94 -2.71
C PRO A 294 54.07 -2.51 -1.70
N ILE A 295 53.22 -1.56 -2.11
CA ILE A 295 52.02 -1.17 -1.39
C ILE A 295 51.18 -2.44 -1.24
N ARG A 296 50.99 -2.88 0.01
CA ARG A 296 50.01 -3.91 0.35
C ARG A 296 48.65 -3.42 -0.14
N ARG A 297 48.07 -4.10 -1.14
CA ARG A 297 46.68 -3.88 -1.53
C ARG A 297 45.78 -4.28 -0.37
N ASP A 298 45.33 -3.28 0.39
CA ASP A 298 44.20 -3.40 1.31
C ASP A 298 42.95 -3.71 0.49
N SER A 299 42.51 -4.98 0.48
CA SER A 299 41.17 -5.32 0.01
C SER A 299 40.14 -4.91 1.06
N LYS A 300 39.89 -3.61 1.19
CA LYS A 300 38.69 -3.09 1.86
C LYS A 300 37.51 -3.25 0.91
N THR A 301 36.79 -4.35 1.08
CA THR A 301 35.39 -4.46 0.65
C THR A 301 34.57 -3.40 1.36
N THR A 302 34.34 -2.27 0.70
CA THR A 302 33.31 -1.31 1.09
C THR A 302 32.00 -1.66 0.41
N ASP A 303 30.99 -1.89 1.25
CA ASP A 303 29.57 -1.91 0.94
C ASP A 303 29.18 -0.90 -0.15
N LYS A 304 28.66 -1.41 -1.27
CA LYS A 304 27.75 -0.67 -2.13
C LYS A 304 26.37 -1.32 -2.05
N LYS A 305 25.54 -0.73 -1.19
CA LYS A 305 24.08 -0.65 -1.34
C LYS A 305 23.73 -0.51 -2.82
N LYS A 306 23.12 -1.53 -3.40
CA LYS A 306 22.35 -1.43 -4.64
C LYS A 306 20.92 -1.81 -4.31
N GLU A 307 20.06 -0.79 -4.25
CA GLU A 307 18.64 -0.95 -4.54
C GLU A 307 18.48 -1.66 -5.89
N LYS A 308 17.78 -2.78 -5.91
CA LYS A 308 17.03 -3.22 -7.07
C LYS A 308 15.72 -3.83 -6.60
N GLY A 309 14.65 -3.12 -6.95
CA GLY A 309 13.29 -3.59 -6.81
C GLY A 309 13.01 -4.78 -7.74
N ASP A 310 12.03 -5.56 -7.29
CA ASP A 310 11.38 -6.65 -8.00
C ASP A 310 10.90 -6.24 -9.39
N LYS A 311 11.08 -7.13 -10.38
CA LYS A 311 9.94 -7.73 -11.09
C LYS A 311 10.35 -8.86 -12.06
N LYS A 312 9.67 -9.99 -11.83
CA LYS A 312 9.08 -10.94 -12.78
C LYS A 312 10.01 -11.90 -13.53
N VAL A 313 10.05 -13.09 -12.95
CA VAL A 313 10.21 -14.38 -13.59
C VAL A 313 9.00 -14.66 -14.49
N SER A 314 9.24 -14.94 -15.78
CA SER A 314 8.33 -15.73 -16.62
C SER A 314 9.10 -16.92 -17.17
N PHE A 315 8.63 -18.11 -16.83
CA PHE A 315 9.08 -19.39 -17.37
C PHE A 315 8.72 -19.51 -18.86
N ALA A 316 9.70 -19.88 -19.70
CA ALA A 316 9.45 -20.47 -21.01
C ALA A 316 10.33 -21.72 -21.14
N VAL A 317 9.63 -22.86 -21.19
CA VAL A 317 10.15 -24.21 -21.42
C VAL A 317 10.56 -24.33 -22.90
N GLY A 318 11.67 -25.03 -23.15
CA GLY A 318 12.25 -25.20 -24.48
C GLY A 318 11.46 -26.11 -25.44
N GLY A 319 11.95 -26.18 -26.68
CA GLY A 319 11.46 -27.16 -27.67
C GLY A 319 11.76 -26.82 -29.12
N LYS A 320 12.88 -27.37 -29.62
CA LYS A 320 13.15 -27.90 -30.98
C LYS A 320 12.59 -27.19 -32.25
N LYS A 321 13.55 -26.83 -33.11
CA LYS A 321 13.72 -27.17 -34.55
C LYS A 321 12.48 -27.18 -35.47
N GLY A 322 12.54 -26.37 -36.53
CA GLY A 322 11.86 -26.64 -37.79
C GLY A 322 11.78 -25.43 -38.71
N GLY A 323 12.76 -25.25 -39.60
CA GLY A 323 12.70 -24.21 -40.62
C GLY A 323 11.76 -24.55 -41.78
N LYS A 324 11.19 -23.52 -42.41
CA LYS A 324 10.97 -23.41 -43.86
C LYS A 324 10.58 -21.96 -44.24
N LYS A 325 11.16 -21.49 -45.34
CA LYS A 325 11.03 -20.17 -45.98
C LYS A 325 9.58 -19.89 -46.46
N PRO A 326 9.20 -18.61 -46.68
CA PRO A 326 7.89 -18.25 -47.21
C PRO A 326 7.86 -18.35 -48.75
N LEU A 327 6.75 -18.82 -49.29
CA LEU A 327 6.42 -18.73 -50.71
C LEU A 327 5.25 -17.77 -50.90
N SER A 328 5.44 -16.87 -51.85
CA SER A 328 4.58 -15.79 -52.29
C SER A 328 3.33 -16.26 -53.04
N ARG A 329 2.26 -15.46 -52.92
CA ARG A 329 1.26 -15.07 -53.94
C ARG A 329 0.66 -16.17 -54.85
N LYS A 330 -0.68 -16.25 -54.88
CA LYS A 330 -1.50 -15.68 -55.97
C LYS A 330 -3.01 -15.91 -55.76
N ASN A 331 -3.76 -14.92 -56.22
CA ASN A 331 -5.19 -14.89 -56.51
C ASN A 331 -5.70 -16.16 -57.21
N LYS A 332 -6.92 -16.58 -56.88
CA LYS A 332 -8.09 -16.43 -57.76
C LYS A 332 -9.37 -16.56 -56.94
#